data_AF-A0A105TFD8-F1
#
_entry.id   AF-A0A105TFD8-F1
#
_cell.length_a   1.000
_cell.length_b   1.000
_cell.length_c   1.000
_cell.angle_alpha   90.00
_cell.angle_beta   90.00
_cell.angle_gamma   90.00
#
_symmetry.space_group_name_H-M   'P 1'
#
loop_
_entity.id
_entity.type
_entity.pdbx_description
1 polymer ?
#
loop_
_entity_poly.entity_id
_entity_poly.type
_entity_poly.pdbx_seq_one_letter_code
_entity_poly.pdbx_strand_id
1 'polypeptide(L)'
;MSAIFDRSVRKTVDFAYETGIALQCGPISSLKASSDFKKAARQSNSYSQVYDVGAKNQDFNLMLKDHSFFQFTETVERKDVRLAYYPNPYSFIEYQDDRQTADSMLASGDITLQEFEQLISEGNLTFDIPIIRYDLSTEQYCSKYHPAAHFHIGFRAENRWPVNRVLSPFAFFMKVLFLYHPIIWQEKGGYEKEGELENSFEEAYIRELSLCSLLEDDNFQETEGRRLHFR
;
A
#
# COMPACT_ATOMS: atom_id res chain seq x y z
N MET A 1 17.11 -2.11 14.55
CA MET A 1 15.73 -1.85 14.11
C MET A 1 15.11 -0.94 15.15
N SER A 2 14.47 0.16 14.74
CA SER A 2 13.95 1.14 15.69
C SER A 2 12.78 0.57 16.48
N ALA A 3 12.82 0.71 17.81
CA ALA A 3 11.71 0.35 18.68
C ALA A 3 10.44 1.18 18.38
N ILE A 4 10.59 2.35 17.75
CA ILE A 4 9.47 3.21 17.36
C ILE A 4 8.81 2.68 16.08
N PHE A 5 9.62 2.30 15.08
CA PHE A 5 9.12 1.74 13.82
C PHE A 5 8.32 0.46 14.07
N ASP A 6 8.90 -0.49 14.81
CA ASP A 6 8.25 -1.77 15.11
C ASP A 6 6.97 -1.58 15.93
N ARG A 7 6.91 -0.56 16.79
CA ARG A 7 5.68 -0.20 17.52
C ARG A 7 4.58 0.31 16.58
N SER A 8 4.94 1.11 15.57
CA SER A 8 3.98 1.58 14.57
C SER A 8 3.48 0.45 13.68
N VAL A 9 4.34 -0.53 13.33
CA VAL A 9 3.91 -1.76 12.64
C VAL A 9 2.89 -2.53 13.49
N ARG A 10 3.17 -2.76 14.79
CA ARG A 10 2.23 -3.42 15.71
C ARG A 10 0.90 -2.67 15.79
N LYS A 11 0.95 -1.36 16.01
CA LYS A 11 -0.25 -0.50 16.05
C LYS A 11 -1.09 -0.65 14.79
N THR A 12 -0.45 -0.75 13.62
CA THR A 12 -1.13 -0.96 12.34
C THR A 12 -1.85 -2.31 12.28
N VAL A 13 -1.14 -3.37 12.67
CA VAL A 13 -1.70 -4.73 12.70
C VAL A 13 -2.85 -4.82 13.70
N ASP A 14 -2.64 -4.35 14.93
CA ASP A 14 -3.63 -4.37 16.01
C ASP A 14 -4.90 -3.63 15.57
N PHE A 15 -4.76 -2.41 15.04
CA PHE A 15 -5.87 -1.63 14.52
C PHE A 15 -6.64 -2.36 13.40
N ALA A 16 -5.94 -3.02 12.47
CA ALA A 16 -6.58 -3.76 11.39
C ALA A 16 -7.36 -5.00 11.89
N TYR A 17 -6.90 -5.64 12.97
CA TYR A 17 -7.65 -6.72 13.62
C TYR A 17 -8.85 -6.20 14.43
N GLU A 18 -8.66 -5.14 15.21
CA GLU A 18 -9.71 -4.52 16.03
C GLU A 18 -10.89 -4.03 15.16
N THR A 19 -10.59 -3.47 13.98
CA THR A 19 -11.60 -3.00 13.02
C THR A 19 -12.17 -4.12 12.13
N GLY A 20 -11.59 -5.33 12.22
CA GLY A 20 -12.06 -6.53 11.53
C GLY A 20 -11.79 -6.54 10.02
N ILE A 21 -10.75 -5.83 9.56
CA ILE A 21 -10.38 -5.73 8.14
C ILE A 21 -9.17 -6.57 7.77
N ALA A 22 -8.38 -7.00 8.76
CA ALA A 22 -7.27 -7.92 8.58
C ALA A 22 -7.76 -9.31 8.12
N LEU A 23 -7.02 -9.90 7.19
CA LEU A 23 -7.13 -11.30 6.78
C LEU A 23 -5.99 -12.12 7.38
N GLN A 24 -4.75 -11.65 7.20
CA GLN A 24 -3.55 -12.36 7.63
C GLN A 24 -2.50 -11.40 8.14
N CYS A 25 -1.79 -11.83 9.20
CA CYS A 25 -0.65 -11.13 9.77
C CYS A 25 0.66 -11.81 9.36
N GLY A 26 1.67 -11.01 9.05
CA GLY A 26 3.06 -11.43 8.93
C GLY A 26 3.89 -10.91 10.11
N PRO A 27 5.17 -10.54 9.89
CA PRO A 27 6.00 -9.98 10.94
C PRO A 27 5.45 -8.65 11.49
N ILE A 28 5.40 -8.51 12.81
CA ILE A 28 5.00 -7.27 13.52
C ILE A 28 6.19 -6.31 13.78
N SER A 29 7.19 -6.36 12.90
CA SER A 29 8.40 -5.55 12.92
C SER A 29 8.85 -5.27 11.48
N SER A 30 9.90 -4.48 11.30
CA SER A 30 10.52 -4.25 10.00
C SER A 30 10.72 -5.56 9.22
N LEU A 31 10.10 -5.62 8.03
CA LEU A 31 10.06 -6.80 7.18
C LEU A 31 11.38 -6.96 6.44
N LYS A 32 11.91 -8.18 6.47
CA LYS A 32 13.02 -8.62 5.62
C LYS A 32 12.47 -9.43 4.45
N ALA A 33 12.11 -8.75 3.37
CA ALA A 33 11.58 -9.43 2.18
C ALA A 33 12.58 -10.46 1.63
N SER A 34 12.04 -11.57 1.12
CA SER A 34 12.76 -12.68 0.52
C SER A 34 13.62 -12.26 -0.68
N SER A 35 14.63 -13.07 -1.01
CA SER A 35 15.43 -12.89 -2.23
C SER A 35 14.56 -12.91 -3.49
N ASP A 36 13.56 -13.77 -3.50
CA ASP A 36 12.68 -14.00 -4.64
C ASP A 36 11.80 -12.79 -4.88
N PHE A 37 11.21 -12.23 -3.83
CA PHE A 37 10.44 -10.99 -3.92
C PHE A 37 11.30 -9.82 -4.39
N LYS A 38 12.50 -9.68 -3.83
CA LYS A 38 13.46 -8.64 -4.25
C LYS A 38 13.91 -8.79 -5.70
N LYS A 39 13.91 -10.01 -6.25
CA LYS A 39 14.21 -10.28 -7.65
C LYS A 39 13.02 -9.91 -8.54
N ALA A 40 11.82 -10.37 -8.18
CA ALA A 40 10.58 -10.05 -8.88
C ALA A 40 10.37 -8.53 -8.96
N ALA A 41 10.47 -7.82 -7.84
CA ALA A 41 10.29 -6.36 -7.79
C ALA A 41 11.28 -5.56 -8.66
N ARG A 42 12.41 -6.16 -9.09
CA ARG A 42 13.41 -5.50 -9.96
C ARG A 42 13.33 -5.92 -11.42
N GLN A 43 12.83 -7.12 -11.70
CA GLN A 43 12.95 -7.76 -13.01
C GLN A 43 11.60 -8.04 -13.67
N SER A 44 10.52 -8.06 -12.90
CA SER A 44 9.18 -8.30 -13.44
C SER A 44 8.73 -7.14 -14.32
N ASN A 45 8.11 -7.49 -15.45
CA ASN A 45 7.50 -6.52 -16.36
C ASN A 45 6.03 -6.24 -16.01
N SER A 46 5.44 -7.02 -15.11
CA SER A 46 4.07 -6.85 -14.65
C SER A 46 4.00 -6.76 -13.13
N TYR A 47 3.00 -6.00 -12.67
CA TYR A 47 2.69 -5.89 -11.26
C TYR A 47 2.20 -7.23 -10.66
N SER A 48 1.34 -7.97 -11.39
CA SER A 48 0.80 -9.26 -10.94
C SER A 48 1.89 -10.23 -10.49
N GLN A 49 2.99 -10.33 -11.24
CA GLN A 49 4.10 -11.21 -10.88
C GLN A 49 4.73 -10.83 -9.54
N VAL A 50 4.87 -9.53 -9.26
CA VAL A 50 5.40 -9.06 -7.97
C VAL A 50 4.42 -9.36 -6.84
N TYR A 51 3.12 -9.12 -7.08
CA TYR A 51 2.05 -9.43 -6.15
C TYR A 51 1.99 -10.93 -5.82
N ASP A 52 1.98 -11.80 -6.83
CA ASP A 52 1.88 -13.26 -6.67
C ASP A 52 3.06 -13.82 -5.87
N VAL A 53 4.28 -13.37 -6.17
CA VAL A 53 5.48 -13.77 -5.40
C VAL A 53 5.37 -13.29 -3.96
N GLY A 54 4.92 -12.05 -3.75
CA GLY A 54 4.77 -11.48 -2.41
C GLY A 54 3.72 -12.21 -1.57
N ALA A 55 2.55 -12.49 -2.16
CA ALA A 55 1.48 -13.23 -1.52
C ALA A 55 1.87 -14.69 -1.23
N LYS A 56 2.46 -15.38 -2.21
CA LYS A 56 2.91 -16.78 -2.09
C LYS A 56 3.96 -16.97 -1.00
N ASN A 57 4.94 -16.08 -0.93
CA ASN A 57 6.04 -16.16 0.03
C ASN A 57 5.72 -15.51 1.37
N GLN A 58 4.52 -14.93 1.52
CA GLN A 58 4.12 -14.17 2.71
C GLN A 58 5.08 -13.02 3.02
N ASP A 59 5.59 -12.36 1.98
CA ASP A 59 6.44 -11.19 2.10
C ASP A 59 5.58 -9.95 2.40
N PHE A 60 4.88 -9.91 3.55
CA PHE A 60 4.08 -8.77 3.97
C PHE A 60 3.96 -8.70 5.50
N ASN A 61 3.64 -7.53 6.02
CA ASN A 61 3.34 -7.33 7.44
C ASN A 61 1.85 -7.57 7.73
N LEU A 62 0.98 -7.15 6.82
CA LEU A 62 -0.47 -7.21 6.96
C LEU A 62 -1.10 -7.45 5.60
N MET A 63 -2.04 -8.39 5.52
CA MET A 63 -2.93 -8.60 4.38
C MET A 63 -4.36 -8.33 4.82
N LEU A 64 -5.12 -7.59 4.01
CA LEU A 64 -6.53 -7.26 4.23
C LEU A 64 -7.45 -8.31 3.60
N LYS A 65 -8.74 -8.26 3.92
CA LYS A 65 -9.77 -9.19 3.43
C LYS A 65 -10.00 -9.18 1.92
N ASP A 66 -9.64 -8.11 1.24
CA ASP A 66 -9.64 -8.04 -0.23
C ASP A 66 -8.37 -8.64 -0.86
N HIS A 67 -7.49 -9.23 -0.05
CA HIS A 67 -6.16 -9.73 -0.37
C HIS A 67 -5.11 -8.68 -0.74
N SER A 68 -5.44 -7.39 -0.67
CA SER A 68 -4.39 -6.36 -0.71
C SER A 68 -3.47 -6.49 0.50
N PHE A 69 -2.20 -6.10 0.36
CA PHE A 69 -1.24 -6.25 1.46
C PHE A 69 -0.26 -5.08 1.60
N PHE A 70 0.31 -4.97 2.80
CA PHE A 70 1.25 -3.93 3.19
C PHE A 70 2.63 -4.52 3.52
N GLN A 71 3.68 -3.83 3.07
CA GLN A 71 5.07 -4.10 3.45
C GLN A 71 5.68 -2.86 4.10
N PHE A 72 6.31 -3.07 5.25
CA PHE A 72 6.98 -2.03 6.03
C PHE A 72 8.41 -2.46 6.33
N THR A 73 9.38 -1.71 5.83
CA THR A 73 10.80 -1.97 6.04
C THR A 73 11.48 -0.68 6.49
N GLU A 74 12.27 -0.81 7.54
CA GLU A 74 13.27 0.17 7.96
C GLU A 74 14.61 -0.54 8.11
N THR A 75 15.61 -0.08 7.37
CA THR A 75 17.00 -0.59 7.40
C THR A 75 17.87 0.30 8.28
N VAL A 76 17.71 1.62 8.18
CA VAL A 76 18.38 2.63 8.99
C VAL A 76 17.34 3.53 9.63
N GLU A 77 17.39 3.64 10.97
CA GLU A 77 16.41 4.36 11.77
C GLU A 77 16.15 5.77 11.22
N ARG A 78 14.90 6.02 10.80
CA ARG A 78 14.42 7.31 10.28
C ARG A 78 15.26 7.91 9.14
N LYS A 79 16.01 7.07 8.41
CA LYS A 79 16.87 7.51 7.30
C LYS A 79 16.70 6.66 6.04
N ASP A 80 16.33 5.40 6.21
CA ASP A 80 16.04 4.48 5.12
C ASP A 80 14.79 3.66 5.47
N VAL A 81 13.65 4.12 4.94
CA VAL A 81 12.31 3.59 5.22
C VAL A 81 11.59 3.34 3.91
N ARG A 82 10.92 2.20 3.81
CA ARG A 82 10.08 1.79 2.70
C ARG A 82 8.74 1.29 3.22
N LEU A 83 7.66 1.96 2.84
CA LEU A 83 6.28 1.58 3.15
C LEU A 83 5.56 1.34 1.84
N ALA A 84 4.98 0.18 1.62
CA ALA A 84 4.37 -0.18 0.36
C ALA A 84 3.00 -0.83 0.58
N TYR A 85 2.08 -0.50 -0.31
CA TYR A 85 0.74 -1.07 -0.43
C TYR A 85 0.59 -1.71 -1.80
N TYR A 86 0.18 -2.96 -1.79
CA TYR A 86 -0.01 -3.81 -2.96
C TYR A 86 -1.50 -4.15 -3.06
N PRO A 87 -2.27 -3.45 -3.89
CA PRO A 87 -3.67 -3.79 -4.17
C PRO A 87 -3.81 -5.18 -4.77
N ASN A 88 -4.88 -5.91 -4.48
CA ASN A 88 -5.13 -7.17 -5.18
C ASN A 88 -5.38 -6.90 -6.68
N PRO A 89 -4.54 -7.39 -7.62
CA PRO A 89 -4.74 -7.15 -9.04
C PRO A 89 -5.98 -7.88 -9.61
N TYR A 90 -6.60 -8.76 -8.83
CA TYR A 90 -7.72 -9.61 -9.25
C TYR A 90 -9.08 -9.16 -8.66
N SER A 91 -9.16 -8.01 -7.97
CA SER A 91 -10.36 -7.59 -7.22
C SER A 91 -11.32 -6.66 -7.97
N PHE A 92 -11.10 -6.38 -9.26
CA PHE A 92 -11.88 -5.40 -10.01
C PHE A 92 -13.29 -5.86 -10.39
N ILE A 93 -14.24 -4.91 -10.40
CA ILE A 93 -15.63 -5.12 -10.86
C ILE A 93 -15.66 -5.64 -12.29
N GLU A 94 -14.85 -5.08 -13.20
CA GLU A 94 -14.80 -5.56 -14.60
C GLU A 94 -14.29 -7.00 -14.68
N TYR A 95 -13.25 -7.35 -13.91
CA TYR A 95 -12.81 -8.75 -13.79
C TYR A 95 -13.84 -9.64 -13.10
N GLN A 96 -14.60 -9.13 -12.13
CA GLN A 96 -15.70 -9.87 -11.49
C GLN A 96 -16.88 -10.06 -12.43
N ASP A 97 -17.21 -9.08 -13.26
CA ASP A 97 -18.27 -9.14 -14.27
C ASP A 97 -17.86 -10.09 -15.40
N ASP A 98 -16.61 -9.99 -15.88
CA ASP A 98 -16.04 -10.91 -16.88
C ASP A 98 -15.97 -12.35 -16.32
N ARG A 99 -15.58 -12.50 -15.05
CA ARG A 99 -15.54 -13.80 -14.37
C ARG A 99 -16.94 -14.35 -14.12
N GLN A 100 -17.90 -13.53 -13.66
CA GLN A 100 -19.30 -13.95 -13.50
C GLN A 100 -19.91 -14.35 -14.84
N THR A 101 -19.57 -13.63 -15.90
CA THR A 101 -19.98 -13.95 -17.27
C THR A 101 -19.38 -15.29 -17.69
N ALA A 102 -18.07 -15.48 -17.51
CA ALA A 102 -17.39 -16.74 -17.82
C ALA A 102 -17.93 -17.92 -16.98
N ASP A 103 -18.19 -17.71 -15.69
CA ASP A 103 -18.79 -18.70 -14.79
C ASP A 103 -20.20 -19.08 -15.26
N SER A 104 -20.99 -18.09 -15.72
CA SER A 104 -22.33 -18.32 -16.27
C SER A 104 -22.29 -19.08 -17.60
N MET A 105 -21.31 -18.80 -18.46
CA MET A 105 -21.08 -19.52 -19.72
C MET A 105 -20.61 -20.96 -19.46
N LEU A 106 -19.77 -21.18 -18.45
CA LEU A 106 -19.35 -22.52 -18.04
C LEU A 106 -20.53 -23.32 -17.46
N ALA A 107 -21.35 -22.67 -16.62
CA ALA A 107 -22.51 -23.30 -16.00
C ALA A 107 -23.63 -23.63 -17.00
N SER A 108 -23.78 -22.83 -18.07
CA SER A 108 -24.71 -23.10 -19.17
C SER A 108 -24.17 -24.10 -20.19
N GLY A 109 -22.86 -24.40 -20.15
CA GLY A 109 -22.19 -25.29 -21.10
C GLY A 109 -21.83 -24.64 -22.43
N ASP A 110 -21.92 -23.30 -22.51
CA ASP A 110 -21.54 -22.51 -23.69
C ASP A 110 -20.02 -22.52 -23.92
N ILE A 111 -19.24 -22.72 -22.85
CA ILE A 111 -17.79 -22.91 -22.91
C ILE A 111 -17.37 -24.14 -22.09
N THR A 112 -16.26 -24.75 -22.49
CA THR A 112 -15.60 -25.82 -21.74
C THR A 112 -14.78 -25.26 -20.57
N LEU A 113 -14.42 -26.11 -19.61
CA LEU A 113 -13.52 -25.73 -18.51
C LEU A 113 -12.17 -25.19 -19.02
N GLN A 114 -11.66 -25.76 -20.13
CA GLN A 114 -10.40 -25.33 -20.71
C GLN A 114 -10.50 -23.95 -21.37
N GLU A 115 -11.62 -23.65 -22.03
CA GLU A 115 -11.92 -22.32 -22.58
C GLU A 115 -12.18 -21.29 -21.48
N PHE A 116 -12.81 -21.70 -20.38
CA PHE A 116 -12.95 -20.87 -19.19
C PHE A 116 -11.59 -20.48 -18.59
N GLU A 117 -10.70 -21.46 -18.38
CA GLU A 117 -9.33 -21.21 -17.90
C GLU A 117 -8.56 -20.29 -18.83
N GLN A 118 -8.75 -20.44 -20.15
CA GLN A 118 -8.15 -19.58 -21.16
C GLN A 118 -8.73 -18.16 -21.12
N LEU A 119 -10.05 -17.98 -21.05
CA LEU A 119 -10.73 -16.68 -20.92
C LEU A 119 -10.26 -15.90 -19.70
N ILE A 120 -10.17 -16.57 -18.55
CA ILE A 120 -9.67 -15.97 -17.31
C ILE A 120 -8.19 -15.60 -17.43
N SER A 121 -7.40 -16.42 -18.13
CA SER A 121 -5.97 -16.16 -18.35
C SER A 121 -5.69 -15.07 -19.39
N GLU A 122 -6.59 -14.87 -20.35
CA GLU A 122 -6.48 -13.89 -21.44
C GLU A 122 -7.20 -12.57 -21.15
N GLY A 123 -8.08 -12.56 -20.15
CA GLY A 123 -8.71 -11.35 -19.63
C GLY A 123 -7.64 -10.31 -19.35
N ASN A 124 -7.72 -9.17 -20.03
CA ASN A 124 -6.79 -8.08 -19.84
C ASN A 124 -6.91 -7.62 -18.39
N LEU A 125 -5.99 -8.06 -17.53
CA LEU A 125 -5.80 -7.52 -16.20
C LEU A 125 -5.39 -6.06 -16.39
N THR A 126 -6.36 -5.15 -16.46
CA THR A 126 -6.09 -3.73 -16.37
C THR A 126 -5.64 -3.48 -14.94
N PHE A 127 -4.34 -3.18 -14.80
CA PHE A 127 -3.71 -2.89 -13.51
C PHE A 127 -4.13 -1.50 -13.01
N ASP A 128 -5.43 -1.29 -12.83
CA ASP A 128 -6.02 0.04 -12.70
C ASP A 128 -5.83 0.64 -11.31
N ILE A 129 -5.61 -0.18 -10.26
CA ILE A 129 -5.18 0.32 -8.96
C ILE A 129 -3.65 0.32 -8.92
N PRO A 130 -3.01 1.51 -8.89
CA PRO A 130 -1.56 1.59 -8.81
C PRO A 130 -1.05 1.11 -7.44
N ILE A 131 0.11 0.45 -7.45
CA ILE A 131 0.92 0.25 -6.23
C ILE A 131 1.20 1.62 -5.62
N ILE A 132 1.11 1.73 -4.31
CA ILE A 132 1.54 2.93 -3.60
C ILE A 132 2.73 2.57 -2.75
N ARG A 133 3.83 3.31 -2.92
CA ARG A 133 5.05 3.11 -2.15
C ARG A 133 5.58 4.44 -1.70
N TYR A 134 5.83 4.58 -0.40
CA TYR A 134 6.60 5.66 0.18
C TYR A 134 8.02 5.16 0.43
N ASP A 135 9.01 5.92 -0.07
CA ASP A 135 10.42 5.69 0.20
C ASP A 135 11.02 6.93 0.86
N LEU A 136 11.86 6.71 1.88
CA LEU A 136 12.76 7.67 2.48
C LEU A 136 14.18 7.13 2.30
N SER A 137 15.08 7.91 1.71
CA SER A 137 16.51 7.62 1.67
C SER A 137 17.31 8.92 1.72
N THR A 138 17.88 9.22 2.90
CA THR A 138 18.71 10.43 3.07
C THR A 138 20.05 10.30 2.34
N GLU A 139 20.55 9.08 2.16
CA GLU A 139 21.82 8.84 1.45
C GLU A 139 21.70 9.11 -0.06
N GLN A 140 20.54 8.80 -0.64
CA GLN A 140 20.28 9.01 -2.07
C GLN A 140 19.76 10.43 -2.38
N TYR A 141 19.67 11.30 -1.38
CA TYR A 141 19.09 12.63 -1.55
C TYR A 141 19.86 13.46 -2.59
N CYS A 142 19.12 14.03 -3.51
CA CYS A 142 19.58 15.06 -4.40
C CYS A 142 18.45 16.05 -4.68
N SER A 143 18.59 17.29 -4.22
CA SER A 143 17.56 18.34 -4.32
C SER A 143 17.07 18.63 -5.75
N LYS A 144 17.82 18.19 -6.77
CA LYS A 144 17.48 18.39 -8.18
C LYS A 144 16.59 17.30 -8.76
N TYR A 145 16.78 16.03 -8.39
CA TYR A 145 16.13 14.90 -9.07
C TYR A 145 15.81 13.69 -8.19
N HIS A 146 16.17 13.71 -6.90
CA HIS A 146 15.91 12.61 -5.97
C HIS A 146 15.52 13.15 -4.58
N PRO A 147 14.23 13.47 -4.34
CA PRO A 147 13.71 13.83 -3.03
C PRO A 147 14.12 12.83 -1.96
N ALA A 148 14.40 13.28 -0.73
CA ALA A 148 14.78 12.37 0.35
C ALA A 148 13.61 11.46 0.71
N ALA A 149 12.40 12.02 0.86
CA ALA A 149 11.16 11.27 0.98
C ALA A 149 10.24 11.50 -0.22
N HIS A 150 9.66 10.44 -0.75
CA HIS A 150 8.76 10.53 -1.90
C HIS A 150 7.81 9.33 -1.99
N PHE A 151 6.69 9.54 -2.66
CA PHE A 151 5.86 8.44 -3.14
C PHE A 151 6.24 8.02 -4.56
N HIS A 152 6.18 6.72 -4.80
CA HIS A 152 5.94 6.12 -6.09
C HIS A 152 4.47 5.72 -6.19
N ILE A 153 3.83 6.11 -7.29
CA ILE A 153 2.47 5.73 -7.65
C ILE A 153 2.55 4.90 -8.94
N GLY A 154 2.12 3.65 -8.86
CA GLY A 154 2.19 2.69 -9.95
C GLY A 154 3.57 2.02 -10.06
N PHE A 155 3.78 1.32 -11.17
CA PHE A 155 4.95 0.43 -11.33
C PHE A 155 6.22 1.12 -11.85
N ARG A 156 6.12 2.39 -12.27
CA ARG A 156 7.24 3.11 -12.89
C ARG A 156 8.21 3.66 -11.85
N ALA A 157 9.45 3.18 -11.81
CA ALA A 157 10.42 3.54 -10.77
C ALA A 157 10.86 5.01 -10.77
N GLU A 158 10.79 5.74 -11.89
CA GLU A 158 11.26 7.13 -11.95
C GLU A 158 10.26 8.15 -11.39
N ASN A 159 9.00 7.75 -11.16
CA ASN A 159 8.01 8.66 -10.62
C ASN A 159 8.28 8.89 -9.13
N ARG A 160 8.62 10.13 -8.75
CA ARG A 160 8.94 10.49 -7.36
C ARG A 160 8.15 11.74 -6.99
N TRP A 161 7.10 11.54 -6.21
CA TRP A 161 6.23 12.61 -5.70
C TRP A 161 6.77 13.07 -4.34
N PRO A 162 7.41 14.25 -4.23
CA PRO A 162 8.11 14.65 -3.02
C PRO A 162 7.19 14.76 -1.81
N VAL A 163 7.71 14.39 -0.64
CA VAL A 163 7.04 14.51 0.65
C VAL A 163 8.00 15.18 1.62
N ASN A 164 7.52 16.14 2.41
CA ASN A 164 8.35 16.84 3.39
C ASN A 164 8.34 16.19 4.79
N ARG A 165 7.88 14.94 4.91
CA ARG A 165 7.56 14.27 6.18
C ARG A 165 8.07 12.84 6.20
N VAL A 166 8.57 12.42 7.36
CA VAL A 166 8.93 11.03 7.67
C VAL A 166 7.68 10.30 8.13
N LEU A 167 7.11 9.45 7.28
CA LEU A 167 5.88 8.72 7.60
C LEU A 167 6.15 7.50 8.48
N SER A 168 5.25 7.27 9.44
CA SER A 168 5.18 6.00 10.16
C SER A 168 4.38 4.96 9.36
N PRO A 169 4.60 3.65 9.58
CA PRO A 169 3.75 2.59 9.05
C PRO A 169 2.25 2.84 9.25
N PHE A 170 1.85 3.31 10.45
CA PHE A 170 0.46 3.58 10.75
C PHE A 170 -0.09 4.78 9.98
N ALA A 171 0.67 5.87 9.85
CA ALA A 171 0.24 7.03 9.05
C ALA A 171 0.05 6.66 7.58
N PHE A 172 0.99 5.90 7.02
CA PHE A 172 0.90 5.41 5.65
C PHE A 172 -0.31 4.49 5.46
N PHE A 173 -0.53 3.54 6.38
CA PHE A 173 -1.68 2.64 6.36
C PHE A 173 -3.02 3.40 6.38
N MET A 174 -3.17 4.35 7.29
CA MET A 174 -4.41 5.15 7.40
C MET A 174 -4.65 5.98 6.13
N LYS A 175 -3.59 6.56 5.55
CA LYS A 175 -3.71 7.30 4.28
C LYS A 175 -4.17 6.39 3.14
N VAL A 176 -3.63 5.18 3.05
CA VAL A 176 -4.06 4.20 2.04
C VAL A 176 -5.50 3.78 2.28
N LEU A 177 -5.89 3.51 3.53
CA LEU A 177 -7.26 3.13 3.87
C LEU A 177 -8.27 4.22 3.47
N PHE A 178 -7.94 5.50 3.74
CA PHE A 178 -8.75 6.64 3.32
C PHE A 178 -8.92 6.74 1.80
N LEU A 179 -7.86 6.47 1.04
CA LEU A 179 -7.87 6.65 -0.42
C LEU A 179 -8.43 5.45 -1.20
N TYR A 180 -8.15 4.23 -0.76
CA TYR A 180 -8.45 2.99 -1.51
C TYR A 180 -9.61 2.20 -0.92
N HIS A 181 -10.00 2.49 0.32
CA HIS A 181 -11.05 1.76 1.02
C HIS A 181 -12.11 2.71 1.61
N PRO A 182 -12.72 3.60 0.81
CA PRO A 182 -13.64 4.62 1.32
C PRO A 182 -14.88 4.01 2.01
N ILE A 183 -15.35 2.85 1.53
CA ILE A 183 -16.47 2.12 2.17
C ILE A 183 -16.06 1.67 3.57
N ILE A 184 -14.90 1.02 3.71
CA ILE A 184 -14.37 0.61 5.02
C ILE A 184 -14.18 1.83 5.93
N TRP A 185 -13.62 2.91 5.40
CA TRP A 185 -13.37 4.15 6.13
C TRP A 185 -14.67 4.74 6.70
N GLN A 186 -15.73 4.77 5.90
CA GLN A 186 -17.04 5.29 6.31
C GLN A 186 -17.73 4.34 7.29
N GLU A 187 -17.85 3.05 6.96
CA GLU A 187 -18.61 2.08 7.74
C GLU A 187 -17.98 1.75 9.10
N LYS A 188 -16.64 1.71 9.17
CA LYS A 188 -15.91 1.34 10.39
C LYS A 188 -15.45 2.55 11.20
N GLY A 189 -15.20 3.67 10.54
CA GLY A 189 -14.72 4.89 11.18
C GLY A 189 -15.84 5.86 11.57
N GLY A 190 -16.95 5.87 10.82
CA GLY A 190 -18.03 6.84 10.96
C GLY A 190 -18.85 6.67 12.24
N TYR A 191 -19.20 7.80 12.86
CA TYR A 191 -20.17 7.86 13.95
C TYR A 191 -20.87 9.22 13.98
N GLU A 192 -22.01 9.31 14.65
CA GLU A 192 -22.73 10.57 14.84
C GLU A 192 -22.33 11.23 16.18
N LYS A 193 -22.09 12.53 16.15
CA LYS A 193 -21.83 13.35 17.34
C LYS A 193 -22.48 14.71 17.15
N GLU A 194 -23.36 15.09 18.08
CA GLU A 194 -24.05 16.39 18.06
C GLU A 194 -24.82 16.70 16.75
N GLY A 195 -25.23 15.65 16.02
CA GLY A 195 -25.92 15.78 14.73
C GLY A 195 -25.00 15.94 13.52
N GLU A 196 -23.68 15.86 13.72
CA GLU A 196 -22.67 15.84 12.65
C GLU A 196 -22.08 14.44 12.49
N LEU A 197 -21.73 14.09 11.25
CA LEU A 197 -21.02 12.85 10.94
C LEU A 197 -19.53 13.06 11.18
N GLU A 198 -18.99 12.33 12.15
CA GLU A 198 -17.58 12.33 12.52
C GLU A 198 -16.91 11.03 12.08
N ASN A 199 -15.58 11.00 12.12
CA ASN A 199 -14.83 9.79 11.76
C ASN A 199 -13.63 9.53 12.68
N SER A 200 -13.71 8.44 13.45
CA SER A 200 -12.67 8.05 14.41
C SER A 200 -11.35 7.66 13.74
N PHE A 201 -11.39 7.19 12.49
CA PHE A 201 -10.19 6.88 11.72
C PHE A 201 -9.49 8.18 11.30
N GLU A 202 -10.26 9.20 10.92
CA GLU A 202 -9.72 10.53 10.62
C GLU A 202 -9.05 11.14 11.86
N GLU A 203 -9.69 11.11 13.02
CA GLU A 203 -9.10 11.57 14.28
C GLU A 203 -7.78 10.85 14.60
N ALA A 204 -7.77 9.51 14.46
CA ALA A 204 -6.59 8.69 14.68
C ALA A 204 -5.46 9.01 13.67
N TYR A 205 -5.82 9.25 12.40
CA TYR A 205 -4.88 9.59 11.35
C TYR A 205 -4.26 10.97 11.55
N ILE A 206 -5.06 12.00 11.85
CA ILE A 206 -4.58 13.36 12.15
C ILE A 206 -3.65 13.33 13.36
N ARG A 207 -4.02 12.58 14.41
CA ARG A 207 -3.17 12.40 15.60
C ARG A 207 -1.85 11.75 15.23
N GLU A 208 -1.83 10.68 14.44
CA GLU A 208 -0.60 10.03 14.01
C GLU A 208 0.27 10.93 13.14
N LEU A 209 -0.31 11.66 12.20
CA LEU A 209 0.43 12.61 11.35
C LEU A 209 1.13 13.69 12.16
N SER A 210 0.52 14.17 13.25
CA SER A 210 1.14 15.14 14.15
C SER A 210 2.41 14.64 14.83
N LEU A 211 2.57 13.31 14.96
CA LEU A 211 3.75 12.64 15.52
C LEU A 211 4.83 12.36 14.46
N CYS A 212 4.47 12.41 13.18
CA CYS A 212 5.39 12.21 12.06
C CYS A 212 6.20 13.49 11.83
N SER A 213 7.53 13.41 12.01
CA SER A 213 8.42 14.57 11.89
C SER A 213 8.51 15.09 10.46
N LEU A 214 8.70 16.39 10.32
CA LEU A 214 9.17 16.97 9.07
C LEU A 214 10.60 16.51 8.77
N LEU A 215 10.98 16.56 7.50
CA LEU A 215 12.37 16.41 7.09
C LEU A 215 13.18 17.64 7.50
N GLU A 216 14.43 17.40 7.90
CA GLU A 216 15.41 18.46 8.14
C GLU A 216 15.75 19.18 6.83
N ASP A 217 16.14 20.46 6.91
CA ASP A 217 16.45 21.31 5.74
C ASP A 217 17.52 20.70 4.82
N ASP A 218 18.46 19.94 5.37
CA ASP A 218 19.52 19.23 4.62
C ASP A 218 18.96 18.11 3.72
N ASN A 219 17.73 17.66 3.97
CA ASN A 219 17.04 16.60 3.23
C ASN A 219 15.76 17.08 2.51
N PHE A 220 15.44 18.38 2.62
CA PHE A 220 14.30 19.00 1.92
C PHE A 220 14.53 20.51 1.76
N GLN A 221 15.15 20.90 0.65
CA GLN A 221 15.51 22.30 0.41
C GLN A 221 14.29 23.18 0.13
N GLU A 222 14.40 24.49 0.42
CA GLU A 222 13.33 25.46 0.17
C GLU A 222 12.83 25.45 -1.29
N THR A 223 13.73 25.28 -2.26
CA THR A 223 13.38 25.19 -3.67
C THR A 223 12.48 23.99 -3.99
N GLU A 224 12.60 22.91 -3.23
CA GLU A 224 11.74 21.72 -3.31
C GLU A 224 10.38 22.02 -2.69
N GLY A 225 10.35 22.70 -1.53
CA GLY A 225 9.12 23.17 -0.88
C GLY A 225 8.30 24.18 -1.71
N ARG A 226 8.94 24.90 -2.63
CA ARG A 226 8.26 25.77 -3.61
C ARG A 226 7.64 25.00 -4.78
N ARG A 227 8.03 23.74 -5.02
CA ARG A 227 7.38 22.86 -6.01
C ARG A 227 6.18 22.17 -5.37
N LEU A 228 5.31 21.59 -6.21
CA LEU A 228 4.23 20.73 -5.72
C LEU A 228 4.82 19.53 -4.97
N HIS A 229 4.44 19.38 -3.72
CA HIS A 229 4.84 18.29 -2.82
C HIS A 229 3.69 17.96 -1.88
N PHE A 230 3.72 16.77 -1.28
CA PHE A 230 2.80 16.39 -0.21
C PHE A 230 3.34 16.86 1.15
N ARG A 231 2.46 17.41 1.99
CA ARG A 231 2.76 17.98 3.31
C ARG A 231 2.39 17.04 4.45
#